data_AF-A0A2K2UBK1-F1
#
_entry.id   AF-A0A2K2UBK1-F1
#
_cell.length_a   1.000
_cell.length_b   1.000
_cell.length_c   1.000
_cell.angle_alpha   90.00
_cell.angle_beta   90.00
_cell.angle_gamma   90.00
#
_symmetry.space_group_name_H-M   'P 1'
#
loop_
_entity.id
_entity.type
_entity.pdbx_description
1 polymer ?
#
loop_
_entity_poly.entity_id
_entity_poly.type
_entity_poly.pdbx_seq_one_letter_code
_entity_poly.pdbx_strand_id
1 'polypeptide(L)'
;MNNENRMVKVAYRGYFDDGTTFIDQREQPIEFPCVAGWMPPAFIETVRDMEVGETRRAHVSADEAYEERTDARILEVERAKIPADVRLVVGEMVNLEQPDGQTFPARLTALDGERAVFDMNHDAICKALNFEITLLDVYDLPDRRRI
;
A
#
# COMPACT_ATOMS: atom_id res chain seq x y z
N MET A 1 10.27 -24.87 -10.13
CA MET A 1 9.82 -24.90 -8.72
C MET A 1 9.27 -23.51 -8.44
N ASN A 2 8.08 -23.38 -7.86
CA ASN A 2 7.50 -22.07 -7.56
C ASN A 2 7.57 -21.84 -6.04
N ASN A 3 7.88 -20.62 -5.59
CA ASN A 3 8.00 -20.27 -4.17
C ASN A 3 6.64 -20.08 -3.47
N GLU A 4 5.53 -20.30 -4.16
CA GLU A 4 4.17 -20.21 -3.61
C GLU A 4 3.99 -21.03 -2.31
N ASN A 5 3.33 -20.44 -1.31
CA ASN A 5 3.11 -21.02 0.03
C ASN A 5 4.39 -21.36 0.82
N ARG A 6 5.54 -20.80 0.44
CA ARG A 6 6.79 -20.91 1.20
C ARG A 6 7.11 -19.59 1.88
N MET A 7 7.91 -19.64 2.94
CA MET A 7 8.46 -18.44 3.54
C MET A 7 9.63 -17.97 2.68
N VAL A 8 9.60 -16.70 2.28
CA VAL A 8 10.64 -16.09 1.46
C VAL A 8 11.31 -14.98 2.26
N LYS A 9 12.64 -14.97 2.24
CA LYS A 9 13.45 -13.89 2.79
C LYS A 9 13.93 -13.03 1.64
N VAL A 10 13.50 -11.77 1.60
CA VAL A 10 13.87 -10.86 0.51
C VAL A 10 14.46 -9.57 1.06
N ALA A 11 15.52 -9.12 0.40
CA ALA A 11 16.00 -7.75 0.48
C ALA A 11 15.38 -6.99 -0.69
N TYR A 12 14.84 -5.79 -0.45
CA TYR A 12 14.26 -5.01 -1.55
C TYR A 12 14.49 -3.52 -1.39
N ARG A 13 14.51 -2.81 -2.51
CA ARG A 13 14.55 -1.35 -2.57
C ARG A 13 13.44 -0.85 -3.47
N GLY A 14 12.57 -0.01 -2.92
CA GLY A 14 11.51 0.67 -3.66
C GLY A 14 11.91 2.11 -4.02
N TYR A 15 11.79 2.44 -5.29
CA TYR A 15 12.04 3.77 -5.83
C TYR A 15 10.97 4.15 -6.85
N PHE A 16 10.71 5.45 -6.99
CA PHE A 16 9.80 5.99 -8.00
C PHE A 16 10.48 6.08 -9.37
N ASP A 17 9.71 6.24 -10.44
CA ASP A 17 10.24 6.48 -11.79
C ASP A 17 11.14 7.71 -11.91
N ASP A 18 11.00 8.68 -11.00
CA ASP A 18 11.91 9.84 -10.91
C ASP A 18 13.28 9.51 -10.30
N GLY A 19 13.51 8.26 -9.86
CA GLY A 19 14.74 7.79 -9.22
C GLY A 19 14.79 7.99 -7.70
N THR A 20 13.79 8.67 -7.11
CA THR A 20 13.71 8.88 -5.66
C THR A 20 13.40 7.57 -4.96
N THR A 21 14.27 7.18 -4.02
CA THR A 21 14.06 5.99 -3.20
C THR A 21 13.12 6.32 -2.04
N PHE A 22 12.00 5.62 -1.95
CA PHE A 22 11.05 5.79 -0.84
C PHE A 22 11.23 4.73 0.25
N ILE A 23 11.76 3.56 -0.10
CA ILE A 23 12.06 2.49 0.85
C ILE A 23 13.34 1.76 0.44
N ASP A 24 14.24 1.54 1.39
CA ASP A 24 15.44 0.74 1.20
C ASP A 24 15.54 -0.28 2.34
N GLN A 25 15.17 -1.52 2.04
CA GLN A 25 15.20 -2.66 2.95
C GLN A 25 16.26 -3.67 2.49
N ARG A 26 17.33 -3.21 1.83
CA ARG A 26 18.44 -4.08 1.44
C ARG A 26 19.30 -4.51 2.63
N GLU A 27 19.43 -3.64 3.63
CA GLU A 27 20.19 -3.93 4.86
C GLU A 27 19.36 -4.67 5.91
N GLN A 28 18.02 -4.60 5.84
CA GLN A 28 17.09 -5.27 6.74
C GLN A 28 16.10 -6.13 5.95
N PRO A 29 16.49 -7.36 5.55
CA PRO A 29 15.62 -8.24 4.79
C PRO A 29 14.36 -8.58 5.56
N ILE A 30 13.24 -8.64 4.85
CA ILE A 30 11.96 -9.05 5.42
C ILE A 30 11.69 -10.52 5.10
N GLU A 31 10.99 -11.20 6.00
CA GLU A 31 10.54 -12.57 5.83
C GLU A 31 9.02 -12.57 5.81
N PHE A 32 8.43 -13.06 4.72
CA PHE A 32 6.99 -13.13 4.59
C PHE A 32 6.57 -14.39 3.82
N PRO A 33 5.35 -14.89 4.03
CA PRO A 33 4.81 -15.99 3.24
C PRO A 33 4.52 -15.52 1.81
N CYS A 34 5.02 -16.23 0.80
CA CYS A 34 4.73 -15.95 -0.61
C CYS A 34 3.28 -16.34 -0.96
N VAL A 35 2.34 -15.56 -0.45
CA VAL A 35 0.89 -15.70 -0.63
C VAL A 35 0.30 -14.39 -1.16
N ALA A 36 -0.74 -14.50 -1.99
CA ALA A 36 -1.44 -13.33 -2.51
C ALA A 36 -2.12 -12.54 -1.37
N GLY A 37 -2.15 -11.20 -1.49
CA GLY A 37 -2.81 -10.31 -0.53
C GLY A 37 -1.94 -9.83 0.64
N TRP A 38 -0.74 -10.38 0.82
CA TRP A 38 0.24 -9.87 1.81
C TRP A 38 1.09 -8.71 1.26
N MET A 39 1.41 -8.76 -0.03
CA MET A 39 2.20 -7.77 -0.77
C MET A 39 1.53 -7.52 -2.14
N PRO A 40 1.90 -6.45 -2.87
CA PRO A 40 1.36 -6.18 -4.19
C PRO A 40 1.47 -7.40 -5.12
N PRO A 41 0.46 -7.67 -5.98
CA PRO A 41 0.44 -8.85 -6.85
C PRO A 41 1.73 -9.01 -7.67
N ALA A 42 2.17 -7.95 -8.34
CA ALA A 42 3.41 -7.92 -9.11
C ALA A 42 4.66 -8.25 -8.27
N PHE A 43 4.69 -7.90 -6.98
CA PHE A 43 5.78 -8.27 -6.07
C PHE A 43 5.78 -9.77 -5.80
N ILE A 44 4.62 -10.33 -5.44
CA ILE A 44 4.47 -11.76 -5.17
C ILE A 44 4.74 -12.59 -6.42
N GLU A 45 4.23 -12.19 -7.58
CA GLU A 45 4.48 -12.85 -8.87
C GLU A 45 5.95 -12.80 -9.27
N THR A 46 6.64 -11.68 -9.01
CA THR A 46 8.08 -11.61 -9.25
C THR A 46 8.83 -12.61 -8.37
N VAL A 47 8.55 -12.64 -7.06
CA VAL A 47 9.23 -13.52 -6.10
C VAL A 47 8.90 -15.00 -6.30
N ARG A 48 7.69 -15.34 -6.78
CA ARG A 48 7.32 -16.72 -7.18
C ARG A 48 8.33 -17.37 -8.11
N ASP A 49 8.69 -16.62 -9.15
CA ASP A 49 9.49 -17.09 -10.28
C ASP A 49 10.98 -16.78 -10.12
N MET A 50 11.39 -16.26 -8.96
CA MET A 50 12.79 -16.01 -8.61
C MET A 50 13.43 -17.24 -7.97
N GLU A 51 14.72 -17.40 -8.22
CA GLU A 51 15.57 -18.37 -7.54
C GLU A 51 16.36 -17.71 -6.41
N VAL A 52 16.73 -18.49 -5.38
CA VAL A 52 17.53 -17.97 -4.26
C VAL A 52 18.87 -17.44 -4.77
N GLY A 53 19.21 -16.22 -4.40
CA GLY A 53 20.37 -15.47 -4.88
C GLY A 53 20.09 -14.62 -6.13
N GLU A 54 18.91 -14.76 -6.75
CA GLU A 54 18.52 -13.93 -7.90
C GLU A 54 18.07 -12.54 -7.46
N THR A 55 18.35 -11.54 -8.29
CA THR A 55 17.82 -10.18 -8.15
C THR A 55 16.97 -9.85 -9.37
N ARG A 56 15.71 -9.48 -9.14
CA ARG A 56 14.77 -9.04 -10.18
C ARG A 56 14.21 -7.67 -9.86
N ARG A 57 13.75 -7.00 -10.91
CA ARG A 57 13.05 -5.72 -10.79
C ARG A 57 11.58 -5.96 -11.08
N ALA A 58 10.74 -5.67 -10.10
CA ALA A 58 9.30 -5.63 -10.26
C ALA A 58 8.90 -4.17 -10.52
N HIS A 59 8.27 -3.92 -11.66
CA HIS A 59 7.59 -2.66 -11.90
C HIS A 59 6.14 -2.84 -11.48
N VAL A 60 5.69 -2.01 -10.55
CA VAL A 60 4.33 -2.02 -10.07
C VAL A 60 3.71 -0.71 -10.51
N SER A 61 2.80 -0.82 -11.48
CA SER A 61 2.01 0.29 -11.98
C SER A 61 1.34 1.00 -10.79
N ALA A 62 1.13 2.33 -10.88
CA ALA A 62 0.47 3.07 -9.80
C ALA A 62 -0.89 2.46 -9.39
N ASP A 63 -1.55 1.82 -10.34
CA ASP A 63 -2.80 1.06 -10.28
C ASP A 63 -2.72 -0.26 -9.47
N GLU A 64 -1.60 -0.97 -9.57
CA GLU A 64 -1.35 -2.25 -8.88
C GLU A 64 -0.68 -2.07 -7.52
N ALA A 65 0.10 -1.00 -7.38
CA ALA A 65 0.89 -0.70 -6.18
C ALA A 65 0.01 -0.18 -5.05
N TYR A 66 -0.97 0.61 -5.43
CA TYR A 66 -2.01 1.15 -4.60
C TYR A 66 -3.30 0.87 -5.35
N GLU A 67 -4.22 0.15 -4.73
CA GLU A 67 -5.56 -0.09 -5.28
C GLU A 67 -6.06 1.19 -5.96
N GLU A 68 -6.50 1.06 -7.23
CA GLU A 68 -7.06 2.13 -8.05
C GLU A 68 -7.77 3.20 -7.22
N ARG A 69 -7.70 4.46 -7.67
CA ARG A 69 -8.60 5.50 -7.17
C ARG A 69 -10.03 5.03 -7.37
N THR A 70 -10.58 4.38 -6.35
CA THR A 70 -11.90 3.78 -6.41
C THR A 70 -12.85 4.79 -5.80
N ASP A 71 -13.99 5.05 -6.44
CA ASP A 71 -15.07 5.86 -5.86
C ASP A 71 -15.51 5.37 -4.46
N ALA A 72 -15.18 4.12 -4.10
CA ALA A 72 -15.34 3.55 -2.77
C ALA A 72 -14.54 4.25 -1.65
N ARG A 73 -13.51 5.05 -2.00
CA ARG A 73 -12.71 5.87 -1.06
C ARG A 73 -13.08 7.35 -1.08
N ILE A 74 -14.16 7.69 -1.79
CA ILE A 74 -14.79 8.99 -1.72
C ILE A 74 -15.92 8.89 -0.68
N LEU A 75 -15.81 9.68 0.38
CA LEU A 75 -16.79 9.74 1.44
C LEU A 75 -17.64 11.01 1.28
N GLU A 76 -18.92 10.83 0.96
CA GLU A 76 -19.91 11.90 1.07
C GLU A 76 -20.50 11.94 2.48
N VAL A 77 -20.34 13.08 3.16
CA VAL A 77 -20.88 13.32 4.49
C VAL A 77 -21.81 14.53 4.42
N GLU A 78 -23.02 14.38 4.96
CA GLU A 78 -23.94 15.52 5.11
C GLU A 78 -23.32 16.57 6.03
N ARG A 79 -23.33 17.84 5.63
CA ARG A 79 -22.73 18.93 6.40
C ARG A 79 -23.30 19.03 7.81
N ALA A 80 -24.56 18.62 7.98
CA ALA A 80 -25.26 18.56 9.27
C ALA A 80 -24.69 17.53 10.25
N LYS A 81 -24.05 16.46 9.76
CA LYS A 81 -23.37 15.44 10.59
C LYS A 81 -21.97 15.88 11.02
N ILE A 82 -21.41 16.89 10.36
CA ILE A 82 -20.09 17.42 10.68
C ILE A 82 -20.26 18.52 11.72
N PRO A 83 -19.53 18.48 12.85
CA PRO A 83 -19.58 19.54 13.86
C PRO A 83 -19.35 20.92 13.22
N ALA A 84 -20.11 21.92 13.65
CA ALA A 84 -20.02 23.28 13.09
C ALA A 84 -18.64 23.92 13.34
N ASP A 85 -17.93 23.47 14.37
CA ASP A 85 -16.59 23.92 14.75
C ASP A 85 -15.49 23.46 13.77
N VAL A 86 -15.76 22.42 12.97
CA VAL A 86 -14.83 21.94 11.95
C VAL A 86 -14.84 22.89 10.76
N ARG A 87 -13.72 23.58 10.56
CA ARG A 87 -13.48 24.42 9.38
C ARG A 87 -13.14 23.52 8.19
N LEU A 88 -14.04 23.47 7.23
CA LEU A 88 -13.88 22.73 5.97
C LEU A 88 -13.47 23.71 4.87
N VAL A 89 -12.32 23.48 4.25
CA VAL A 89 -11.82 24.27 3.11
C VAL A 89 -11.56 23.33 1.95
N VAL A 90 -12.18 23.60 0.81
CA VAL A 90 -12.01 22.76 -0.39
C VAL A 90 -10.55 22.83 -0.83
N GLY A 91 -9.96 21.66 -1.09
CA GLY A 91 -8.57 21.48 -1.45
C GLY A 91 -7.64 21.16 -0.28
N GLU A 92 -8.06 21.40 0.97
CA GLU A 92 -7.23 21.11 2.14
C GLU A 92 -7.37 19.66 2.65
N MET A 93 -6.31 19.18 3.30
CA MET A 93 -6.34 17.93 4.03
C MET A 93 -6.94 18.16 5.42
N VAL A 94 -7.88 17.31 5.78
CA VAL A 94 -8.51 17.23 7.09
C VAL A 94 -8.30 15.83 7.65
N ASN A 95 -8.23 15.70 8.97
CA ASN A 95 -8.25 14.38 9.61
C ASN A 95 -9.70 14.05 9.96
N LEU A 96 -10.25 13.01 9.32
CA LEU A 96 -11.56 12.48 9.65
C LEU A 96 -11.43 11.45 10.76
N GLU A 97 -12.20 11.62 11.82
CA GLU A 97 -12.32 10.64 12.90
C GLU A 97 -13.48 9.69 12.60
N GLN A 98 -13.20 8.39 12.58
CA GLN A 98 -14.22 7.36 12.50
C GLN A 98 -14.80 7.03 13.88
N PRO A 99 -16.01 6.43 13.96
CA PRO A 99 -16.63 6.05 15.23
C PRO A 99 -15.83 5.06 16.09
N ASP A 100 -14.83 4.39 15.51
CA ASP A 100 -13.91 3.49 16.20
C ASP A 100 -12.71 4.21 16.85
N GLY A 101 -12.63 5.54 16.68
CA GLY A 101 -11.56 6.40 17.21
C GLY A 101 -10.32 6.48 16.32
N GLN A 102 -10.30 5.82 15.15
CA GLN A 102 -9.22 6.00 14.20
C GLN A 102 -9.37 7.31 13.44
N THR A 103 -8.26 8.01 13.25
CA THR A 103 -8.21 9.23 12.45
C THR A 103 -7.50 8.95 11.13
N PHE A 104 -8.07 9.44 10.03
CA PHE A 104 -7.54 9.24 8.69
C PHE A 104 -7.41 10.58 7.98
N PRO A 105 -6.28 10.86 7.30
CA PRO A 105 -6.17 12.04 6.46
C PRO A 105 -7.08 11.89 5.23
N ALA A 106 -7.86 12.92 4.95
CA ALA A 106 -8.75 13.02 3.79
C ALA A 106 -8.69 14.42 3.20
N ARG A 107 -8.72 14.55 1.89
CA ARG A 107 -8.76 15.84 1.19
C ARG A 107 -10.20 16.22 0.89
N LEU A 108 -10.63 17.42 1.28
CA LEU A 108 -11.96 17.90 0.90
C LEU A 108 -11.96 18.28 -0.58
N THR A 109 -12.66 17.53 -1.43
CA THR A 109 -12.69 17.78 -2.89
C THR A 109 -13.89 18.62 -3.31
N ALA A 110 -14.99 18.55 -2.58
CA ALA A 110 -16.14 19.43 -2.77
C ALA A 110 -16.82 19.74 -1.44
N LEU A 111 -17.37 20.94 -1.34
CA LEU A 111 -18.16 21.39 -0.21
C LEU A 111 -19.33 22.22 -0.74
N ASP A 112 -20.53 21.69 -0.56
CA ASP A 112 -21.79 22.37 -0.80
C ASP A 112 -22.48 22.70 0.53
N GLY A 113 -23.57 23.47 0.48
CA GLY A 113 -24.36 23.82 1.67
C GLY A 113 -24.98 22.62 2.39
N GLU A 114 -25.19 21.51 1.69
CA GLU A 114 -25.83 20.30 2.23
C GLU A 114 -24.84 19.15 2.50
N ARG A 115 -23.72 19.10 1.78
CA ARG A 115 -22.82 17.94 1.75
C ARG A 115 -21.36 18.33 1.58
N ALA A 116 -20.48 17.53 2.14
CA ALA A 116 -19.04 17.60 2.00
C ALA A 116 -18.54 16.27 1.38
N VAL A 117 -17.70 16.38 0.35
CA VAL A 117 -17.08 15.25 -0.34
C VAL A 117 -15.62 15.18 0.08
N PHE A 118 -15.26 14.10 0.75
CA PHE A 118 -13.89 13.84 1.19
C PHE A 118 -13.28 12.74 0.34
N ASP A 119 -12.10 13.03 -0.17
CA ASP A 119 -11.28 12.08 -0.89
C ASP A 119 -10.23 11.53 0.08
N MET A 120 -10.39 10.26 0.46
CA MET A 120 -9.48 9.56 1.38
C MET A 120 -8.34 8.86 0.64
N ASN A 121 -8.16 9.15 -0.66
CA ASN A 121 -7.05 8.63 -1.43
C ASN A 121 -5.73 9.25 -0.91
N HIS A 122 -4.79 8.39 -0.49
CA HIS A 122 -3.49 8.79 0.00
C HIS A 122 -2.70 9.54 -1.10
N ASP A 123 -2.15 10.72 -0.83
CA ASP A 123 -1.45 11.57 -1.82
C ASP A 123 -0.21 10.91 -2.49
N ALA A 124 0.21 9.72 -2.04
CA ALA A 124 1.20 8.88 -2.71
C ALA A 124 0.64 8.14 -3.95
N ILE A 125 -0.62 8.37 -4.28
CA ILE A 125 -1.29 7.86 -5.47
C ILE A 125 -0.79 8.62 -6.69
N CYS A 126 -0.50 7.90 -7.77
CA CYS A 126 0.01 8.36 -9.08
C CYS A 126 1.52 8.23 -9.32
N LYS A 127 2.28 7.46 -8.54
CA LYS A 127 3.63 7.09 -8.99
C LYS A 127 3.77 5.58 -9.09
N ALA A 128 4.20 5.13 -10.27
CA ALA A 128 4.62 3.75 -10.43
C ALA A 128 5.79 3.47 -9.47
N LEU A 129 5.71 2.33 -8.79
CA LEU A 129 6.70 1.90 -7.83
C LEU A 129 7.59 0.87 -8.51
N ASN A 130 8.89 1.13 -8.52
CA ASN A 130 9.88 0.19 -8.98
C ASN A 130 10.52 -0.47 -7.76
N PHE A 131 10.48 -1.80 -7.70
CA PHE A 131 11.11 -2.58 -6.63
C PHE A 131 12.25 -3.39 -7.21
N GLU A 132 13.46 -3.18 -6.71
CA GLU A 132 14.58 -4.09 -6.93
C GLU A 132 14.59 -5.10 -5.78
N ILE A 133 14.25 -6.35 -6.06
CA ILE A 133 14.04 -7.42 -5.10
C ILE A 133 15.15 -8.44 -5.28
N THR A 134 15.82 -8.80 -4.19
CA THR A 134 16.81 -9.87 -4.12
C THR A 134 16.26 -10.96 -3.20
N LEU A 135 16.08 -12.15 -3.76
CA LEU A 135 15.65 -13.31 -2.99
C LEU A 135 16.87 -13.88 -2.26
N LEU A 136 16.89 -13.79 -0.94
CA LEU A 136 18.02 -14.23 -0.13
C LEU A 136 17.89 -15.68 0.32
N ASP A 137 16.66 -16.11 0.65
CA ASP A 137 16.42 -17.48 1.10
C ASP A 137 14.96 -17.88 0.91
N VAL A 138 14.70 -19.18 0.80
CA VAL A 138 13.34 -19.75 0.75
C VAL A 138 13.29 -21.02 1.58
N TYR A 139 12.38 -21.07 2.54
CA TYR A 139 12.16 -22.22 3.39
C TYR A 139 10.67 -22.52 3.55
N ASP A 140 10.35 -23.77 3.84
CA ASP A 140 8.96 -24.17 4.04
C ASP A 140 8.40 -23.51 5.31
N LEU A 141 7.12 -23.13 5.25
CA LEU A 141 6.43 -22.56 6.41
C LEU A 141 6.62 -23.50 7.60
N PRO A 142 7.07 -22.99 8.76
CA PRO A 142 7.28 -23.85 9.91
C PRO A 142 5.97 -24.55 10.25
N ASP A 143 5.99 -25.89 10.26
CA ASP A 143 4.84 -26.71 10.60
C ASP A 143 4.34 -26.28 11.99
N ARG A 144 3.17 -25.66 12.06
CA ARG A 144 2.55 -25.25 13.33
C ARG A 144 2.12 -26.44 14.19
N ARG A 145 2.41 -27.69 13.80
CA ARG A 145 2.22 -28.87 14.67
C ARG A 145 3.42 -29.10 15.58
N ARG A 146 3.57 -28.26 16.61
CA ARG A 146 4.10 -28.66 17.92
C ARG A 146 3.93 -27.54 18.94
N ILE A 147 2.74 -27.48 19.53
CA ILE A 147 2.49 -27.09 20.92
C ILE A 147 1.34 -27.94 21.44
#